data_AF-A0A8H6LSN2-F1
#
_entry.id   AF-A0A8H6LSN2-F1
#
_cell.length_a   1.000
_cell.length_b   1.000
_cell.length_c   1.000
_cell.angle_alpha   90.00
_cell.angle_beta   90.00
_cell.angle_gamma   90.00
#
_symmetry.space_group_name_H-M   'P 1'
#
loop_
_entity.id
_entity.type
_entity.pdbx_description
1 polymer ?
#
loop_
_entity_poly.entity_id
_entity_poly.type
_entity_poly.pdbx_seq_one_letter_code
_entity_poly.pdbx_strand_id
1 'polypeptide(L)'
;MSRAPSPSGKENAAPASTRYGTAKKQIGKKRPCNALELGPRKRPTLPDPLIHHGRHFGRSIFAFANVHALILAGLALKENDIVETKQERREARVYKKLLKMVPGLEDRLLEAEGGDEDDIFEVASLLQKGASSARSDDTKSLKGAILDWIVPQGQALQPSLARNVKIDRGFNHERTGELLCPGGMDWSDPEVKQQLKNREVAIPGNHWPLFVYQNEIYPDSDAKSWDGLFRSKILVNAYKHVFTSPSSVEEDPKATRSGNARIHGMTSVTPASIAYIATQVRFALSSASVFCRTDKETDSETFYTSVLELFEDPEEQGEVKDLIAWWNRQVFPSFSNTKKVIPSNSILSRIKARRAAIKAAAAALEPESEEN
;
A
#
# COMPACT_ATOMS: atom_id res chain seq x y z
N MET A 1 14.85 36.93 82.76
CA MET A 1 14.00 36.34 83.83
C MET A 1 12.93 35.51 83.12
N SER A 2 12.73 34.20 83.28
CA SER A 2 13.30 33.18 84.16
C SER A 2 12.94 31.81 83.57
N ARG A 3 13.69 30.79 84.03
CA ARG A 3 13.59 29.34 83.79
C ARG A 3 12.18 28.73 83.89
N ALA A 4 11.90 27.77 82.99
CA ALA A 4 11.44 26.36 83.19
C ALA A 4 10.13 26.10 84.00
N PRO A 5 9.47 24.89 83.96
CA PRO A 5 10.02 23.57 83.59
C PRO A 5 9.09 22.57 82.83
N SER A 6 9.68 21.45 82.38
CA SER A 6 9.02 20.14 82.15
C SER A 6 9.10 19.29 83.44
N PRO A 7 8.31 18.22 83.66
CA PRO A 7 8.76 16.87 83.21
C PRO A 7 7.68 15.74 83.06
N SER A 8 8.13 14.62 82.47
CA SER A 8 7.71 13.20 82.68
C SER A 8 6.29 12.74 82.25
N GLY A 9 6.04 11.52 81.74
CA GLY A 9 6.84 10.28 81.72
C GLY A 9 6.39 9.28 80.63
N LYS A 10 7.14 8.19 80.55
CA LYS A 10 7.11 7.11 79.53
C LYS A 10 6.13 5.98 79.89
N GLU A 11 5.59 5.28 78.90
CA GLU A 11 5.46 3.82 78.95
C GLU A 11 5.33 3.19 77.54
N ASN A 12 5.97 2.03 77.36
CA ASN A 12 6.12 1.24 76.13
C ASN A 12 5.12 0.06 76.10
N ALA A 13 4.62 -0.36 74.93
CA ALA A 13 4.49 -1.79 74.54
C ALA A 13 3.94 -2.04 73.11
N ALA A 14 4.81 -2.60 72.24
CA ALA A 14 4.68 -3.78 71.36
C ALA A 14 3.57 -3.97 70.27
N PRO A 15 3.84 -4.82 69.23
CA PRO A 15 3.49 -4.58 67.82
C PRO A 15 2.43 -5.53 67.21
N ALA A 16 1.78 -5.14 66.10
CA ALA A 16 1.01 -6.03 65.22
C ALA A 16 0.81 -5.38 63.82
N SER A 17 1.39 -5.93 62.76
CA SER A 17 0.82 -6.92 61.83
C SER A 17 0.27 -6.30 60.54
N THR A 18 0.89 -6.70 59.43
CA THR A 18 0.50 -6.54 58.02
C THR A 18 -0.99 -6.78 57.77
N ARG A 19 -1.69 -5.84 57.11
CA ARG A 19 -2.92 -6.15 56.36
C ARG A 19 -3.03 -5.33 55.06
N TYR A 20 -3.26 -6.08 54.00
CA TYR A 20 -3.64 -5.74 52.63
C TYR A 20 -4.55 -4.51 52.50
N GLY A 21 -4.13 -3.55 51.67
CA GLY A 21 -4.97 -2.45 51.22
C GLY A 21 -5.82 -2.88 50.02
N THR A 22 -7.11 -3.07 50.25
CA THR A 22 -8.15 -3.21 49.22
C THR A 22 -8.28 -1.90 48.42
N ALA A 23 -8.04 -1.97 47.11
CA ALA A 23 -8.30 -0.86 46.20
C ALA A 23 -9.80 -0.55 46.15
N LYS A 24 -10.20 0.64 46.63
CA LYS A 24 -11.56 1.14 46.50
C LYS A 24 -11.91 1.32 45.02
N LYS A 25 -12.95 0.62 44.56
CA LYS A 25 -13.60 0.82 43.25
C LYS A 25 -14.12 2.26 43.18
N GLN A 26 -13.43 3.15 42.46
CA GLN A 26 -13.94 4.48 42.16
C GLN A 26 -15.09 4.36 41.17
N ILE A 27 -16.31 4.58 41.66
CA ILE A 27 -17.50 4.80 40.84
C ILE A 27 -17.28 6.12 40.09
N GLY A 28 -17.03 6.03 38.78
CA GLY A 28 -16.81 7.18 37.92
C GLY A 28 -18.05 8.07 37.86
N LYS A 29 -17.99 9.22 38.52
CA LYS A 29 -18.92 10.33 38.23
C LYS A 29 -18.62 10.82 36.81
N LYS A 30 -19.55 10.64 35.87
CA LYS A 30 -19.51 11.30 34.56
C LYS A 30 -19.45 12.81 34.79
N ARG A 31 -18.29 13.42 34.56
CA ARG A 31 -18.17 14.87 34.44
C ARG A 31 -18.76 15.29 33.08
N PRO A 32 -19.48 16.41 33.01
CA PRO A 32 -19.89 16.97 31.74
C PRO A 32 -18.63 17.42 30.99
N CYS A 33 -18.21 16.66 29.99
CA CYS A 33 -17.04 16.99 29.18
C CYS A 33 -17.50 18.00 28.12
N ASN A 34 -17.03 19.23 28.23
CA ASN A 34 -17.23 20.25 27.20
C ASN A 34 -16.35 19.89 25.98
N ALA A 35 -16.85 20.08 24.74
CA ALA A 35 -16.15 19.72 23.51
C ALA A 35 -14.83 20.51 23.27
N LEU A 36 -14.58 21.53 24.10
CA LEU A 36 -13.41 22.39 24.06
C LEU A 36 -12.34 22.03 25.11
N GLU A 37 -12.62 21.08 26.01
CA GLU A 37 -11.63 20.64 26.98
C GLU A 37 -10.71 19.59 26.34
N LEU A 38 -9.47 20.00 26.04
CA LEU A 38 -8.42 19.10 25.60
C LEU A 38 -8.06 18.17 26.77
N GLY A 39 -8.51 16.93 26.70
CA GLY A 39 -8.07 15.86 27.59
C GLY A 39 -6.54 15.70 27.56
N PRO A 40 -5.94 15.04 28.58
CA PRO A 40 -4.49 14.92 28.70
C PRO A 40 -3.89 14.35 27.42
N ARG A 41 -3.00 15.13 26.80
CA ARG A 41 -2.31 14.78 25.55
C ARG A 41 -1.48 13.52 25.81
N LYS A 42 -1.95 12.36 25.31
CA LYS A 42 -1.18 11.12 25.40
C LYS A 42 0.16 11.35 24.72
N ARG A 43 1.26 11.05 25.42
CA ARG A 43 2.60 11.06 24.81
C ARG A 43 2.59 10.11 23.61
N PRO A 44 3.25 10.43 22.49
CA PRO A 44 3.35 9.51 21.37
C PRO A 44 4.12 8.27 21.82
N THR A 45 3.43 7.17 22.08
CA THR A 45 4.04 5.86 22.14
C THR A 45 4.49 5.51 20.73
N LEU A 46 5.74 5.06 20.58
CA LEU A 46 6.18 4.46 19.33
C LEU A 46 5.20 3.32 19.01
N PRO A 47 4.57 3.31 17.81
CA PRO A 47 3.66 2.25 17.46
C PRO A 47 4.41 0.93 17.44
N ASP A 48 3.74 -0.13 17.91
CA ASP A 48 4.28 -1.48 17.89
C ASP A 48 4.83 -1.83 16.49
N PRO A 49 6.03 -2.45 16.38
CA PRO A 49 6.61 -2.84 15.10
C PRO A 49 5.65 -3.67 14.21
N LEU A 50 4.78 -4.49 14.79
CA LEU A 50 3.77 -5.25 14.03
C LEU A 50 2.75 -4.34 13.34
N ILE A 51 2.38 -3.21 13.96
CA ILE A 51 1.54 -2.22 13.28
C ILE A 51 2.28 -1.68 12.06
N HIS A 52 3.58 -1.40 12.20
CA HIS A 52 4.41 -0.92 11.09
C HIS A 52 4.51 -1.94 9.95
N HIS A 53 4.77 -3.21 10.26
CA HIS A 53 4.79 -4.30 9.29
C HIS A 53 3.41 -4.51 8.64
N GLY A 54 2.33 -4.45 9.41
CA GLY A 54 0.96 -4.55 8.91
C GLY A 54 0.64 -3.49 7.86
N ARG A 55 1.17 -2.26 8.02
CA ARG A 55 1.03 -1.21 7.00
C ARG A 55 1.66 -1.61 5.68
N HIS A 56 2.86 -2.20 5.69
CA HIS A 56 3.53 -2.65 4.47
C HIS A 56 2.85 -3.86 3.84
N PHE A 57 2.45 -4.83 4.67
CA PHE A 57 1.75 -6.04 4.26
C PHE A 57 0.49 -5.70 3.47
N GLY A 58 -0.36 -4.81 4.00
CA GLY A 58 -1.60 -4.41 3.33
C GLY A 58 -1.38 -3.68 2.00
N ARG A 59 -0.26 -2.95 1.86
CA ARG A 59 0.06 -2.20 0.64
C ARG A 59 0.73 -3.06 -0.44
N SER A 60 1.53 -4.05 -0.06
CA SER A 60 2.52 -4.66 -0.97
C SER A 60 2.42 -6.17 -1.09
N ILE A 61 1.68 -6.83 -0.19
CA ILE A 61 1.50 -8.28 -0.17
C ILE A 61 0.04 -8.64 -0.42
N PHE A 62 -0.87 -8.20 0.47
CA PHE A 62 -2.29 -8.48 0.31
C PHE A 62 -3.18 -7.50 1.09
N ALA A 63 -4.02 -6.74 0.37
CA ALA A 63 -4.79 -5.62 0.94
C ALA A 63 -6.06 -6.01 1.72
N PHE A 64 -6.66 -7.15 1.36
CA PHE A 64 -7.96 -7.61 1.86
C PHE A 64 -7.85 -8.84 2.76
N ALA A 65 -6.67 -9.15 3.29
CA ALA A 65 -6.50 -10.27 4.20
C ALA A 65 -7.34 -10.07 5.47
N ASN A 66 -8.04 -11.14 5.88
CA ASN A 66 -8.37 -11.35 7.28
C ASN A 66 -7.12 -11.97 7.94
N VAL A 67 -6.30 -11.13 8.58
CA VAL A 67 -4.96 -11.55 9.05
C VAL A 67 -5.06 -12.68 10.09
N HIS A 68 -6.09 -12.67 10.94
CA HIS A 68 -6.29 -13.73 11.93
C HIS A 68 -6.58 -15.08 11.27
N ALA A 69 -7.56 -15.12 10.36
CA ALA A 69 -7.87 -16.33 9.62
C ALA A 69 -6.68 -16.83 8.77
N LEU A 70 -5.93 -15.91 8.16
CA LEU A 70 -4.72 -16.22 7.40
C LEU A 70 -3.65 -16.90 8.27
N ILE A 71 -3.43 -16.41 9.50
CA ILE A 71 -2.43 -16.99 10.40
C ILE A 71 -2.88 -18.38 10.87
N LEU A 72 -4.14 -18.53 11.30
CA LEU A 72 -4.66 -19.83 11.74
C LEU A 72 -4.61 -20.87 10.62
N ALA A 73 -5.04 -20.51 9.41
CA ALA A 73 -4.92 -21.39 8.25
C ALA A 73 -3.45 -21.71 7.95
N GLY A 74 -2.57 -20.73 8.06
CA GLY A 74 -1.13 -20.88 7.86
C GLY A 74 -0.44 -21.83 8.84
N LEU A 75 -0.80 -21.78 10.12
CA LEU A 75 -0.30 -22.69 11.16
C LEU A 75 -0.82 -24.11 10.98
N ALA A 76 -2.07 -24.25 10.54
CA ALA A 76 -2.66 -25.56 10.27
C ALA A 76 -2.05 -26.29 9.05
N LEU A 77 -1.36 -25.57 8.14
CA LEU A 77 -0.74 -26.14 6.95
C LEU A 77 0.51 -26.96 7.31
N LYS A 78 0.45 -28.26 7.08
CA LYS A 78 1.60 -29.16 7.19
C LYS A 78 2.40 -29.16 5.89
N GLU A 79 3.69 -29.51 5.98
CA GLU A 79 4.64 -29.52 4.86
C GLU A 79 4.20 -30.37 3.66
N ASN A 80 3.35 -31.38 3.89
CA ASN A 80 2.83 -32.32 2.88
C ASN A 80 1.36 -32.10 2.52
N ASP A 81 0.72 -31.03 3.00
CA ASP A 81 -0.70 -30.80 2.72
C ASP A 81 -0.91 -30.39 1.26
N ILE A 82 -1.79 -31.11 0.57
CA ILE A 82 -2.21 -30.77 -0.79
C ILE A 82 -3.23 -29.64 -0.69
N VAL A 83 -2.83 -28.46 -1.11
CA VAL A 83 -3.71 -27.30 -1.14
C VAL A 83 -4.60 -27.35 -2.39
N GLU A 84 -5.85 -27.75 -2.21
CA GLU A 84 -6.76 -28.11 -3.29
C GLU A 84 -7.23 -26.87 -4.07
N THR A 85 -7.68 -25.81 -3.37
CA THR A 85 -8.31 -24.66 -4.02
C THR A 85 -7.31 -23.56 -4.43
N LYS A 86 -7.65 -22.78 -5.48
CA LYS A 86 -6.86 -21.60 -5.87
C LYS A 86 -6.72 -20.59 -4.72
N GLN A 87 -7.77 -20.43 -3.92
CA GLN A 87 -7.83 -19.50 -2.81
C GLN A 87 -6.89 -19.90 -1.67
N GLU A 88 -6.93 -21.16 -1.23
CA GLU A 88 -6.02 -21.64 -0.19
C GLU A 88 -4.56 -21.58 -0.66
N ARG A 89 -4.28 -21.87 -1.95
CA ARG A 89 -2.91 -21.72 -2.50
C ARG A 89 -2.43 -20.28 -2.41
N ARG A 90 -3.32 -19.30 -2.63
CA ARG A 90 -3.00 -17.88 -2.48
C ARG A 90 -2.78 -17.55 -1.01
N GLU A 91 -3.65 -17.97 -0.12
CA GLU A 91 -3.54 -17.74 1.33
C GLU A 91 -2.22 -18.32 1.87
N ALA A 92 -1.85 -19.55 1.50
CA ALA A 92 -0.56 -20.14 1.83
C ALA A 92 0.63 -19.31 1.33
N ARG A 93 0.58 -18.80 0.09
CA ARG A 93 1.62 -17.92 -0.45
C ARG A 93 1.69 -16.58 0.31
N VAL A 94 0.54 -16.01 0.66
CA VAL A 94 0.44 -14.75 1.41
C VAL A 94 0.98 -14.92 2.82
N TYR A 95 0.65 -16.04 3.49
CA TYR A 95 1.17 -16.39 4.81
C TYR A 95 2.70 -16.54 4.80
N LYS A 96 3.26 -17.31 3.85
CA LYS A 96 4.72 -17.43 3.69
C LYS A 96 5.41 -16.08 3.46
N LYS A 97 4.78 -15.18 2.68
CA LYS A 97 5.29 -13.81 2.49
C LYS A 97 5.21 -12.97 3.76
N LEU A 98 4.16 -13.14 4.58
CA LEU A 98 4.01 -12.48 5.87
C LEU A 98 5.15 -12.88 6.83
N LEU A 99 5.40 -14.19 7.00
CA LEU A 99 6.49 -14.70 7.83
C LEU A 99 7.85 -14.14 7.40
N LYS A 100 8.15 -14.17 6.10
CA LYS A 100 9.41 -13.62 5.57
C LYS A 100 9.55 -12.11 5.78
N MET A 101 8.45 -11.37 5.84
CA MET A 101 8.45 -9.91 5.97
C MET A 101 8.65 -9.45 7.42
N VAL A 102 8.24 -10.24 8.41
CA VAL A 102 8.28 -9.88 9.82
C VAL A 102 9.32 -10.73 10.54
N PRO A 103 10.49 -10.16 10.92
CA PRO A 103 11.52 -10.90 11.63
C PRO A 103 11.00 -11.50 12.94
N GLY A 104 11.28 -12.79 13.17
CA GLY A 104 10.89 -13.51 14.39
C GLY A 104 9.39 -13.79 14.54
N LEU A 105 8.58 -13.54 13.50
CA LEU A 105 7.14 -13.81 13.56
C LEU A 105 6.83 -15.31 13.63
N GLU A 106 7.57 -16.12 12.88
CA GLU A 106 7.37 -17.57 12.84
C GLU A 106 7.59 -18.19 14.23
N ASP A 107 8.73 -17.89 14.86
CA ASP A 107 9.04 -18.35 16.23
C ASP A 107 7.96 -17.89 17.22
N ARG A 108 7.56 -16.61 17.16
CA ARG A 108 6.52 -16.05 18.03
C ARG A 108 5.17 -16.76 17.87
N LEU A 109 4.81 -17.14 16.65
CA LEU A 109 3.55 -17.84 16.39
C LEU A 109 3.60 -19.31 16.84
N LEU A 110 4.74 -19.99 16.66
CA LEU A 110 4.95 -21.36 17.13
C LEU A 110 4.95 -21.46 18.66
N GLU A 111 5.57 -20.49 19.34
CA GLU A 111 5.52 -20.38 20.81
C GLU A 111 4.08 -20.17 21.30
N ALA A 112 3.30 -19.35 20.60
CA ALA A 112 1.90 -19.07 20.93
C ALA A 112 0.97 -20.26 20.64
N GLU A 113 1.24 -21.06 19.61
CA GLU A 113 0.46 -22.27 19.29
C GLU A 113 0.56 -23.33 20.40
N GLY A 114 1.71 -23.43 21.07
CA GLY A 114 1.88 -24.26 22.27
C GLY A 114 1.38 -23.64 23.57
N GLY A 115 0.81 -22.42 23.50
CA GLY A 115 0.49 -21.55 24.64
C GLY A 115 -0.95 -21.01 24.61
N ASP A 116 -1.10 -19.68 24.70
CA ASP A 116 -2.38 -18.98 24.82
C ASP A 116 -2.88 -18.47 23.45
N GLU A 117 -4.07 -18.90 23.01
CA GLU A 117 -4.69 -18.45 21.75
C GLU A 117 -4.86 -16.91 21.68
N ASP A 118 -4.94 -16.24 22.83
CA ASP A 118 -5.04 -14.78 22.92
C ASP A 118 -3.79 -14.08 22.33
N ASP A 119 -2.61 -14.71 22.33
CA ASP A 119 -1.38 -14.14 21.77
C ASP A 119 -1.42 -14.10 20.23
N ILE A 120 -1.96 -15.15 19.60
CA ILE A 120 -2.15 -15.19 18.13
C ILE A 120 -3.13 -14.09 17.71
N PHE A 121 -4.21 -13.93 18.47
CA PHE A 121 -5.19 -12.88 18.23
C PHE A 121 -4.58 -11.48 18.37
N GLU A 122 -3.74 -11.24 19.39
CA GLU A 122 -3.07 -9.95 19.57
C GLU A 122 -2.14 -9.61 18.39
N VAL A 123 -1.31 -10.57 17.96
CA VAL A 123 -0.41 -10.40 16.81
C VAL A 123 -1.20 -10.07 15.55
N ALA A 124 -2.25 -10.84 15.26
CA ALA A 124 -3.12 -10.63 14.11
C ALA A 124 -3.80 -9.25 14.16
N SER A 125 -4.27 -8.83 15.34
CA SER A 125 -4.92 -7.55 15.57
C SER A 125 -3.99 -6.37 15.30
N LEU A 126 -2.73 -6.44 15.74
CA LEU A 126 -1.73 -5.39 15.49
C LEU A 126 -1.40 -5.25 13.99
N LEU A 127 -1.20 -6.38 13.29
CA LEU A 127 -0.98 -6.41 11.84
C LEU A 127 -2.19 -5.86 11.07
N GLN A 128 -3.40 -6.32 11.41
CA GLN A 128 -4.64 -5.86 10.79
C GLN A 128 -4.91 -4.38 11.02
N LYS A 129 -4.60 -3.88 12.23
CA LYS A 129 -4.65 -2.46 12.57
C LYS A 129 -3.67 -1.66 11.72
N GLY A 130 -2.45 -2.16 11.52
CA GLY A 130 -1.47 -1.60 10.60
C GLY A 130 -2.02 -1.45 9.19
N ALA A 131 -2.49 -2.56 8.60
CA ALA A 131 -3.04 -2.57 7.24
C ALA A 131 -4.22 -1.61 7.07
N SER A 132 -5.15 -1.62 8.02
CA SER A 132 -6.34 -0.75 8.00
C SER A 132 -5.99 0.74 8.14
N SER A 133 -5.02 1.06 9.02
CA SER A 133 -4.54 2.43 9.21
C SER A 133 -3.84 2.95 7.97
N ALA A 134 -2.99 2.13 7.34
CA ALA A 134 -2.32 2.48 6.09
C ALA A 134 -3.32 2.84 4.99
N ARG A 135 -4.32 1.98 4.79
CA ARG A 135 -5.39 2.20 3.81
C ARG A 135 -6.18 3.47 4.09
N SER A 136 -6.53 3.74 5.35
CA SER A 136 -7.27 4.96 5.71
C SER A 136 -6.45 6.23 5.39
N ASP A 137 -5.16 6.24 5.72
CA ASP A 137 -4.25 7.35 5.41
C ASP A 137 -4.11 7.55 3.89
N ASP A 138 -3.92 6.46 3.14
CA ASP A 138 -3.74 6.51 1.68
C ASP A 138 -5.02 6.99 1.00
N THR A 139 -6.18 6.44 1.37
CA THR A 139 -7.51 6.91 0.92
C THR A 139 -7.70 8.40 1.18
N LYS A 140 -7.34 8.88 2.38
CA LYS A 140 -7.46 10.30 2.72
C LYS A 140 -6.53 11.18 1.88
N SER A 141 -5.29 10.75 1.68
CA SER A 141 -4.26 11.51 0.93
C SER A 141 -4.59 11.63 -0.56
N LEU A 142 -5.05 10.54 -1.18
CA LEU A 142 -5.38 10.50 -2.60
C LEU A 142 -6.67 11.25 -2.94
N LYS A 143 -7.59 11.40 -1.98
CA LYS A 143 -8.90 12.01 -2.18
C LYS A 143 -8.84 13.36 -2.88
N GLY A 144 -7.94 14.25 -2.46
CA GLY A 144 -7.76 15.56 -3.07
C GLY A 144 -6.82 15.53 -4.27
N ALA A 145 -5.68 14.85 -4.12
CA ALA A 145 -4.59 14.85 -5.10
C ALA A 145 -5.01 14.30 -6.47
N ILE A 146 -5.91 13.31 -6.49
CA ILE A 146 -6.36 12.70 -7.75
C ILE A 146 -7.04 13.70 -8.69
N LEU A 147 -7.73 14.70 -8.13
CA LEU A 147 -8.42 15.71 -8.95
C LEU A 147 -7.42 16.51 -9.78
N ASP A 148 -6.22 16.76 -9.26
CA ASP A 148 -5.16 17.49 -9.96
C ASP A 148 -4.57 16.69 -11.13
N TRP A 149 -4.70 15.36 -11.11
CA TRP A 149 -4.15 14.46 -12.13
C TRP A 149 -5.10 14.15 -13.27
N ILE A 150 -6.41 14.33 -13.05
CA ILE A 150 -7.45 14.04 -14.05
C ILE A 150 -7.87 15.28 -14.84
N VAL A 151 -7.39 16.47 -14.45
CA VAL A 151 -7.65 17.71 -15.18
C VAL A 151 -6.96 17.64 -16.55
N PRO A 152 -7.70 17.78 -17.67
CA PRO A 152 -7.08 17.88 -18.98
C PRO A 152 -6.15 19.09 -19.06
N GLN A 153 -5.08 18.99 -19.85
CA GLN A 153 -4.07 20.04 -19.95
C GLN A 153 -4.70 21.37 -20.42
N GLY A 154 -4.52 22.42 -19.61
CA GLY A 154 -5.04 23.77 -19.90
C GLY A 154 -6.54 23.95 -19.63
N GLN A 155 -7.21 22.97 -19.03
CA GLN A 155 -8.63 23.04 -18.70
C GLN A 155 -8.87 23.01 -17.19
N ALA A 156 -10.13 23.12 -16.79
CA ALA A 156 -10.59 22.89 -15.43
C ALA A 156 -11.71 21.84 -15.47
N LEU A 157 -11.90 21.12 -14.37
CA LEU A 157 -13.03 20.20 -14.22
C LEU A 157 -14.34 20.99 -14.23
N GLN A 158 -15.30 20.55 -15.03
CA GLN A 158 -16.61 21.19 -15.17
C GLN A 158 -17.72 20.15 -14.90
N PRO A 159 -18.53 20.34 -13.85
CA PRO A 159 -18.40 21.36 -12.79
C PRO A 159 -17.15 21.13 -11.91
N SER A 160 -16.69 22.17 -11.21
CA SER A 160 -15.56 22.03 -10.28
C SER A 160 -15.90 21.02 -9.17
N LEU A 161 -14.99 20.08 -8.91
CA LEU A 161 -15.15 19.05 -7.89
C LEU A 161 -14.51 19.44 -6.55
N ALA A 162 -15.22 19.19 -5.45
CA ALA A 162 -14.69 19.40 -4.11
C ALA A 162 -13.55 18.40 -3.78
N ARG A 163 -12.45 18.89 -3.19
CA ARG A 163 -11.29 18.05 -2.84
C ARG A 163 -11.57 17.09 -1.69
N ASN A 164 -12.46 17.46 -0.77
CA ASN A 164 -12.76 16.74 0.47
C ASN A 164 -14.12 16.02 0.47
N VAL A 165 -14.96 16.19 -0.56
CA VAL A 165 -16.27 15.55 -0.70
C VAL A 165 -16.30 14.81 -2.04
N LYS A 166 -16.90 13.61 -2.07
CA LYS A 166 -16.90 12.72 -3.24
C LYS A 166 -18.25 12.59 -3.93
N ILE A 167 -19.33 13.13 -3.36
CA ILE A 167 -20.70 12.86 -3.83
C ILE A 167 -20.92 13.17 -5.32
N ASP A 168 -20.27 14.23 -5.82
CA ASP A 168 -20.37 14.67 -7.22
C ASP A 168 -19.38 13.97 -8.16
N ARG A 169 -18.55 13.05 -7.65
CA ARG A 169 -17.62 12.24 -8.47
C ARG A 169 -18.32 10.98 -9.00
N GLY A 170 -17.55 10.00 -9.46
CA GLY A 170 -18.11 8.79 -10.05
C GLY A 170 -18.83 9.10 -11.36
N PHE A 171 -19.94 8.39 -11.60
CA PHE A 171 -20.82 8.60 -12.75
C PHE A 171 -21.68 9.87 -12.66
N ASN A 172 -21.53 10.67 -11.58
CA ASN A 172 -22.23 11.96 -11.45
C ASN A 172 -21.50 13.12 -12.18
N HIS A 173 -20.26 12.91 -12.63
CA HIS A 173 -19.47 13.92 -13.31
C HIS A 173 -18.77 13.32 -14.54
N GLU A 174 -18.71 14.08 -15.63
CA GLU A 174 -18.20 13.61 -16.92
C GLU A 174 -16.82 12.96 -16.82
N ARG A 175 -15.82 13.71 -16.37
CA ARG A 175 -14.43 13.22 -16.33
C ARG A 175 -14.22 12.00 -15.42
N THR A 176 -14.81 11.98 -14.23
CA THR A 176 -14.66 10.82 -13.33
C THR A 176 -15.47 9.62 -13.79
N GLY A 177 -16.61 9.86 -14.45
CA GLY A 177 -17.44 8.82 -15.04
C GLY A 177 -16.76 8.15 -16.22
N GLU A 178 -16.21 8.93 -17.15
CA GLU A 178 -15.39 8.46 -18.28
C GLU A 178 -14.25 7.57 -17.81
N LEU A 179 -13.46 8.03 -16.82
CA LEU A 179 -12.34 7.27 -16.28
C LEU A 179 -12.75 5.97 -15.58
N LEU A 180 -13.97 5.93 -15.00
CA LEU A 180 -14.51 4.76 -14.31
C LEU A 180 -15.33 3.85 -15.21
N CYS A 181 -15.69 4.30 -16.40
CA CYS A 181 -16.43 3.51 -17.38
C CYS A 181 -15.60 2.27 -17.73
N PRO A 182 -16.19 1.06 -17.72
CA PRO A 182 -15.52 -0.14 -18.19
C PRO A 182 -15.01 0.05 -19.61
N GLY A 183 -13.81 -0.45 -19.91
CA GLY A 183 -13.20 -0.23 -21.22
C GLY A 183 -14.04 -0.75 -22.41
N GLY A 184 -14.83 -1.80 -22.20
CA GLY A 184 -15.75 -2.33 -23.22
C GLY A 184 -17.07 -1.58 -23.38
N MET A 185 -17.27 -0.45 -22.68
CA MET A 185 -18.47 0.40 -22.79
C MET A 185 -18.08 1.77 -23.35
N ASP A 186 -18.88 2.29 -24.29
CA ASP A 186 -18.67 3.64 -24.82
C ASP A 186 -19.31 4.66 -23.87
N TRP A 187 -18.47 5.39 -23.14
CA TRP A 187 -18.95 6.47 -22.29
C TRP A 187 -19.63 7.57 -23.10
N SER A 188 -19.36 7.74 -24.40
CA SER A 188 -20.00 8.77 -25.24
C SER A 188 -21.48 8.51 -25.47
N ASP A 189 -21.94 7.26 -25.32
CA ASP A 189 -23.33 6.86 -25.48
C ASP A 189 -24.19 7.39 -24.32
N PRO A 190 -25.20 8.25 -24.59
CA PRO A 190 -26.10 8.76 -23.56
C PRO A 190 -26.84 7.68 -22.76
N GLU A 191 -27.16 6.55 -23.40
CA GLU A 191 -27.85 5.44 -22.74
C GLU A 191 -26.94 4.78 -21.69
N VAL A 192 -25.69 4.51 -22.06
CA VAL A 192 -24.66 3.99 -21.13
C VAL A 192 -24.47 4.97 -19.97
N LYS A 193 -24.30 6.27 -20.23
CA LYS A 193 -24.16 7.27 -19.15
C LYS A 193 -25.34 7.24 -18.18
N GLN A 194 -26.57 7.18 -18.71
CA GLN A 194 -27.78 7.21 -17.91
C GLN A 194 -27.93 5.94 -17.06
N GLN A 195 -27.72 4.76 -17.66
CA GLN A 195 -27.78 3.48 -16.96
C GLN A 195 -26.77 3.40 -15.81
N LEU A 196 -25.53 3.87 -16.04
CA LEU A 196 -24.47 3.88 -15.02
C LEU A 196 -24.73 4.91 -13.92
N LYS A 197 -25.20 6.11 -14.29
CA LYS A 197 -25.55 7.18 -13.33
C LYS A 197 -26.73 6.79 -12.44
N ASN A 198 -27.76 6.17 -13.01
CA ASN A 198 -28.94 5.70 -12.29
C ASN A 198 -28.70 4.39 -11.53
N ARG A 199 -27.54 3.75 -11.72
CA ARG A 199 -27.18 2.44 -11.15
C ARG A 199 -28.13 1.31 -11.56
N GLU A 200 -28.68 1.42 -12.77
CA GLU A 200 -29.52 0.39 -13.39
C GLU A 200 -28.67 -0.83 -13.79
N VAL A 201 -27.41 -0.58 -14.18
CA VAL A 201 -26.41 -1.60 -14.46
C VAL A 201 -25.38 -1.61 -13.33
N ALA A 202 -25.28 -2.75 -12.64
CA ALA A 202 -24.20 -2.99 -11.69
C ALA A 202 -22.95 -3.42 -12.47
N ILE A 203 -21.87 -2.64 -12.37
CA ILE A 203 -20.56 -3.00 -12.94
C ILE A 203 -19.82 -3.85 -11.91
N PRO A 204 -19.58 -5.15 -12.16
CA PRO A 204 -18.81 -5.98 -11.23
C PRO A 204 -17.34 -5.56 -11.22
N GLY A 205 -16.62 -5.86 -10.13
CA GLY A 205 -15.23 -5.44 -9.97
C GLY A 205 -14.26 -5.96 -11.04
N ASN A 206 -14.57 -7.06 -11.73
CA ASN A 206 -13.73 -7.60 -12.81
C ASN A 206 -13.89 -6.85 -14.15
N HIS A 207 -14.84 -5.92 -14.28
CA HIS A 207 -14.93 -5.01 -15.43
C HIS A 207 -14.01 -3.82 -15.19
N TRP A 208 -12.77 -3.89 -15.71
CA TRP A 208 -11.78 -2.87 -15.42
C TRP A 208 -12.08 -1.53 -16.09
N PRO A 209 -11.93 -0.43 -15.34
CA PRO A 209 -12.26 0.91 -15.81
C PRO A 209 -11.17 1.49 -16.71
N LEU A 210 -11.54 2.44 -17.56
CA LEU A 210 -10.67 3.05 -18.56
C LEU A 210 -9.37 3.64 -17.97
N PHE A 211 -9.40 4.15 -16.73
CA PHE A 211 -8.22 4.73 -16.08
C PHE A 211 -7.06 3.74 -15.91
N VAL A 212 -7.26 2.42 -16.00
CA VAL A 212 -6.13 1.47 -15.89
C VAL A 212 -5.26 1.48 -17.15
N TYR A 213 -5.81 1.89 -18.29
CA TYR A 213 -5.13 1.86 -19.58
C TYR A 213 -4.28 3.10 -19.82
N GLN A 214 -3.16 2.92 -20.52
CA GLN A 214 -2.30 4.00 -20.96
C GLN A 214 -3.10 4.94 -21.88
N ASN A 215 -2.98 6.24 -21.62
CA ASN A 215 -3.73 7.29 -22.32
C ASN A 215 -5.26 7.12 -22.28
N GLU A 216 -5.78 6.27 -21.39
CA GLU A 216 -7.23 6.04 -21.26
C GLU A 216 -7.85 5.49 -22.55
N ILE A 217 -7.12 4.61 -23.26
CA ILE A 217 -7.56 3.98 -24.50
C ILE A 217 -7.71 2.48 -24.26
N TYR A 218 -8.93 1.97 -24.44
CA TYR A 218 -9.20 0.54 -24.43
C TYR A 218 -8.81 -0.09 -25.78
N PRO A 219 -8.11 -1.24 -25.81
CA PRO A 219 -7.74 -1.92 -27.05
C PRO A 219 -8.96 -2.34 -27.91
N ASP A 220 -8.80 -2.24 -29.23
CA ASP A 220 -9.84 -2.58 -30.23
C ASP A 220 -9.89 -4.07 -30.60
N SER A 221 -8.97 -4.87 -30.08
CA SER A 221 -8.79 -6.27 -30.47
C SER A 221 -8.15 -7.11 -29.37
N ASP A 222 -8.53 -8.39 -29.31
CA ASP A 222 -8.04 -9.33 -28.30
C ASP A 222 -6.53 -9.55 -28.36
N ALA A 223 -5.94 -9.49 -29.56
CA ALA A 223 -4.50 -9.61 -29.76
C ALA A 223 -3.68 -8.48 -29.10
N LYS A 224 -4.33 -7.37 -28.74
CA LYS A 224 -3.73 -6.20 -28.09
C LYS A 224 -4.28 -5.99 -26.68
N SER A 225 -4.87 -7.00 -26.06
CA SER A 225 -5.52 -6.90 -24.73
C SER A 225 -4.61 -6.33 -23.64
N TRP A 226 -3.30 -6.55 -23.73
CA TRP A 226 -2.29 -6.01 -22.81
C TRP A 226 -1.78 -4.59 -23.15
N ASP A 227 -2.14 -4.03 -24.30
CA ASP A 227 -1.65 -2.73 -24.74
C ASP A 227 -2.12 -1.64 -23.76
N GLY A 228 -1.14 -1.03 -23.10
CA GLY A 228 -1.38 0.02 -22.13
C GLY A 228 -2.02 -0.45 -20.81
N LEU A 229 -2.37 -1.73 -20.66
CA LEU A 229 -3.06 -2.25 -19.48
C LEU A 229 -2.21 -2.06 -18.20
N PHE A 230 -2.80 -1.42 -17.18
CA PHE A 230 -2.15 -0.99 -15.93
C PHE A 230 -0.93 -0.08 -16.11
N ARG A 231 -0.86 0.70 -17.21
CA ARG A 231 0.24 1.64 -17.52
C ARG A 231 -0.20 3.11 -17.57
N SER A 232 -1.35 3.44 -16.98
CA SER A 232 -1.83 4.83 -16.99
C SER A 232 -0.99 5.77 -16.10
N LYS A 233 -0.96 7.05 -16.49
CA LYS A 233 -0.25 8.11 -15.73
C LYS A 233 -0.85 8.29 -14.34
N ILE A 234 -2.17 8.17 -14.20
CA ILE A 234 -2.88 8.31 -12.92
C ILE A 234 -2.41 7.24 -11.93
N LEU A 235 -2.25 5.99 -12.38
CA LEU A 235 -1.72 4.91 -11.56
C LEU A 235 -0.28 5.20 -11.10
N VAL A 236 0.59 5.66 -12.01
CA VAL A 236 1.99 5.99 -11.66
C VAL A 236 2.05 7.12 -10.64
N ASN A 237 1.25 8.18 -10.83
CA ASN A 237 1.17 9.30 -9.90
C ASN A 237 0.68 8.84 -8.52
N ALA A 238 -0.37 8.02 -8.46
CA ALA A 238 -0.89 7.47 -7.22
C ALA A 238 0.13 6.56 -6.51
N TYR A 239 0.85 5.73 -7.25
CA TYR A 239 1.91 4.89 -6.70
C TYR A 239 3.03 5.74 -6.09
N LYS A 240 3.51 6.76 -6.82
CA LYS A 240 4.53 7.69 -6.31
C LYS A 240 4.04 8.42 -5.06
N HIS A 241 2.79 8.89 -5.06
CA HIS A 241 2.18 9.58 -3.93
C HIS A 241 2.16 8.70 -2.67
N VAL A 242 1.76 7.44 -2.79
CA VAL A 242 1.65 6.51 -1.66
C VAL A 242 3.00 5.93 -1.27
N PHE A 243 3.80 5.43 -2.20
CA PHE A 243 5.00 4.66 -1.88
C PHE A 243 6.26 5.51 -1.76
N THR A 244 6.38 6.63 -2.47
CA THR A 244 7.61 7.44 -2.45
C THR A 244 7.42 8.73 -1.66
N SER A 245 6.70 9.71 -2.18
CA SER A 245 6.34 10.94 -1.50
C SER A 245 5.26 11.62 -2.33
N PRO A 246 4.31 12.34 -1.69
CA PRO A 246 3.41 13.23 -2.41
C PRO A 246 4.13 14.20 -3.35
N SER A 247 5.31 14.68 -2.94
CA SER A 247 6.13 15.60 -3.75
C SER A 247 6.85 14.94 -4.92
N SER A 248 6.98 13.61 -4.95
CA SER A 248 7.61 12.90 -6.08
C SER A 248 6.75 12.86 -7.35
N VAL A 249 5.49 13.35 -7.25
CA VAL A 249 4.61 13.54 -8.41
C VAL A 249 4.96 14.83 -9.15
N GLU A 250 5.57 15.80 -8.46
CA GLU A 250 6.07 17.05 -9.03
C GLU A 250 7.50 16.86 -9.57
N GLU A 251 7.92 17.72 -10.51
CA GLU A 251 9.28 17.65 -11.11
C GLU A 251 10.40 17.96 -10.11
N ASP A 252 10.10 18.70 -9.03
CA ASP A 252 11.02 19.08 -7.96
C ASP A 252 10.62 18.48 -6.60
N PRO A 253 11.17 17.32 -6.19
CA PRO A 253 10.78 16.64 -4.95
C PRO A 253 11.25 17.40 -3.71
N LYS A 254 10.31 17.83 -2.85
CA LYS A 254 10.57 18.55 -1.58
C LYS A 254 10.33 17.67 -0.34
N ALA A 255 10.64 16.38 -0.41
CA ALA A 255 10.34 15.44 0.66
C ALA A 255 11.23 15.66 1.91
N THR A 256 10.61 15.86 3.08
CA THR A 256 11.29 15.96 4.38
C THR A 256 11.36 14.64 5.15
N ARG A 257 10.69 13.58 4.64
CA ARG A 257 10.64 12.25 5.25
C ARG A 257 10.86 11.17 4.19
N SER A 258 11.40 10.02 4.62
CA SER A 258 11.57 8.85 3.76
C SER A 258 10.21 8.30 3.32
N GLY A 259 10.12 7.88 2.06
CA GLY A 259 8.93 7.23 1.51
C GLY A 259 8.67 5.84 2.06
N ASN A 260 7.42 5.37 1.97
CA ASN A 260 7.04 4.02 2.42
C ASN A 260 7.89 2.93 1.74
N ALA A 261 8.20 3.07 0.45
CA ALA A 261 9.10 2.17 -0.28
C ALA A 261 10.50 2.14 0.33
N ARG A 262 11.08 3.30 0.64
CA ARG A 262 12.41 3.38 1.27
C ARG A 262 12.41 2.83 2.69
N ILE A 263 11.36 3.15 3.46
CA ILE A 263 11.18 2.69 4.84
C ILE A 263 11.18 1.16 4.92
N HIS A 264 10.55 0.50 3.95
CA HIS A 264 10.46 -0.95 3.88
C HIS A 264 11.48 -1.60 2.93
N GLY A 265 12.49 -0.84 2.46
CA GLY A 265 13.57 -1.38 1.62
C GLY A 265 13.12 -1.90 0.25
N MET A 266 12.00 -1.40 -0.29
CA MET A 266 11.51 -1.80 -1.61
C MET A 266 12.48 -1.35 -2.72
N THR A 267 12.84 -2.29 -3.58
CA THR A 267 13.67 -2.06 -4.78
C THR A 267 12.91 -2.31 -6.08
N SER A 268 11.70 -2.85 -5.98
CA SER A 268 10.79 -3.17 -7.08
C SER A 268 9.35 -2.98 -6.63
N VAL A 269 8.47 -2.67 -7.58
CA VAL A 269 7.03 -2.84 -7.39
C VAL A 269 6.68 -4.33 -7.22
N THR A 270 5.56 -4.62 -6.58
CA THR A 270 4.94 -5.95 -6.53
C THR A 270 3.60 -5.95 -7.27
N PRO A 271 3.14 -7.09 -7.82
CA PRO A 271 1.78 -7.21 -8.38
C PRO A 271 0.69 -6.69 -7.44
N ALA A 272 0.76 -7.07 -6.15
CA ALA A 272 -0.17 -6.61 -5.13
C ALA A 272 -0.11 -5.11 -4.88
N SER A 273 1.07 -4.48 -4.96
CA SER A 273 1.18 -3.02 -4.83
C SER A 273 0.55 -2.27 -6.00
N ILE A 274 0.63 -2.81 -7.23
CA ILE A 274 -0.05 -2.23 -8.40
C ILE A 274 -1.56 -2.37 -8.25
N ALA A 275 -2.04 -3.58 -7.93
CA ALA A 275 -3.46 -3.84 -7.69
C ALA A 275 -4.02 -2.94 -6.57
N TYR A 276 -3.28 -2.80 -5.47
CA TYR A 276 -3.64 -1.93 -4.35
C TYR A 276 -3.81 -0.47 -4.79
N ILE A 277 -2.87 0.06 -5.56
CA ILE A 277 -2.95 1.44 -6.07
C ILE A 277 -4.13 1.60 -7.02
N ALA A 278 -4.37 0.64 -7.92
CA ALA A 278 -5.53 0.67 -8.79
C ALA A 278 -6.84 0.70 -8.00
N THR A 279 -6.96 -0.11 -6.93
CA THR A 279 -8.13 -0.08 -6.04
C THR A 279 -8.27 1.27 -5.33
N GLN A 280 -7.18 1.87 -4.85
CA GLN A 280 -7.22 3.19 -4.20
C GLN A 280 -7.61 4.30 -5.17
N VAL A 281 -7.12 4.27 -6.41
CA VAL A 281 -7.50 5.21 -7.48
C VAL A 281 -8.97 5.07 -7.82
N ARG A 282 -9.45 3.84 -8.05
CA ARG A 282 -10.86 3.56 -8.32
C ARG A 282 -11.77 4.10 -7.22
N PHE A 283 -11.41 3.83 -5.97
CA PHE A 283 -12.13 4.40 -4.84
C PHE A 283 -12.06 5.92 -4.87
N ALA A 284 -10.89 6.56 -5.04
CA ALA A 284 -10.77 8.01 -5.02
C ALA A 284 -11.60 8.73 -6.11
N LEU A 285 -11.81 8.08 -7.26
CA LEU A 285 -12.65 8.58 -8.36
C LEU A 285 -14.15 8.35 -8.15
N SER A 286 -14.57 7.37 -7.34
CA SER A 286 -15.99 7.03 -7.15
C SER A 286 -16.76 8.07 -6.34
N SER A 287 -18.09 7.95 -6.28
CA SER A 287 -18.92 8.79 -5.39
C SER A 287 -18.96 8.33 -3.92
N ALA A 288 -18.57 7.08 -3.66
CA ALA A 288 -18.68 6.43 -2.35
C ALA A 288 -17.93 7.20 -1.25
N SER A 289 -18.59 7.47 -0.12
CA SER A 289 -17.98 8.20 1.01
C SER A 289 -17.13 7.29 1.91
N VAL A 290 -17.41 5.99 1.93
CA VAL A 290 -16.77 4.98 2.77
C VAL A 290 -16.18 3.88 1.89
N PHE A 291 -14.96 3.49 2.19
CA PHE A 291 -14.33 2.34 1.55
C PHE A 291 -14.96 1.05 2.08
N CYS A 292 -15.64 0.29 1.22
CA CYS A 292 -16.21 -1.00 1.56
C CYS A 292 -15.64 -2.09 0.64
N ARG A 293 -15.58 -3.31 1.17
CA ARG A 293 -14.99 -4.45 0.45
C ARG A 293 -15.90 -4.91 -0.69
N THR A 294 -17.20 -5.01 -0.40
CA THR A 294 -18.20 -5.70 -1.22
C THR A 294 -19.43 -4.85 -1.51
N ASP A 295 -19.28 -3.51 -1.49
CA ASP A 295 -20.39 -2.64 -1.87
C ASP A 295 -20.65 -2.71 -3.38
N LYS A 296 -21.89 -2.50 -3.81
CA LYS A 296 -22.28 -2.58 -5.23
C LYS A 296 -21.79 -1.40 -6.10
N GLU A 297 -21.25 -0.35 -5.48
CA GLU A 297 -20.82 0.86 -6.19
C GLU A 297 -19.36 0.74 -6.63
N THR A 298 -18.51 0.18 -5.76
CA THR A 298 -17.11 -0.06 -6.02
C THR A 298 -16.80 -1.53 -6.13
N ASP A 299 -17.29 -2.44 -5.29
CA ASP A 299 -16.89 -3.85 -5.36
C ASP A 299 -15.35 -4.00 -5.34
N SER A 300 -14.73 -3.33 -4.36
CA SER A 300 -13.29 -3.09 -4.29
C SER A 300 -12.46 -4.36 -4.13
N GLU A 301 -12.98 -5.36 -3.41
CA GLU A 301 -12.30 -6.64 -3.21
C GLU A 301 -12.28 -7.45 -4.50
N THR A 302 -13.42 -7.61 -5.19
CA THR A 302 -13.51 -8.30 -6.48
C THR A 302 -12.62 -7.64 -7.53
N PHE A 303 -12.58 -6.31 -7.57
CA PHE A 303 -11.64 -5.59 -8.44
C PHE A 303 -10.20 -5.95 -8.10
N TYR A 304 -9.80 -5.86 -6.84
CA TYR A 304 -8.44 -6.19 -6.41
C TYR A 304 -8.06 -7.65 -6.71
N THR A 305 -8.96 -8.60 -6.43
CA THR A 305 -8.69 -10.02 -6.67
C THR A 305 -8.64 -10.34 -8.15
N SER A 306 -9.50 -9.77 -8.99
CA SER A 306 -9.45 -9.99 -10.44
C SER A 306 -8.13 -9.52 -11.07
N VAL A 307 -7.59 -8.39 -10.62
CA VAL A 307 -6.26 -7.91 -11.06
C VAL A 307 -5.16 -8.86 -10.62
N LEU A 308 -5.22 -9.35 -9.39
CA LEU A 308 -4.26 -10.34 -8.91
C LEU A 308 -4.39 -11.68 -9.64
N GLU A 309 -5.58 -12.11 -10.01
CA GLU A 309 -5.80 -13.33 -10.78
C GLU A 309 -5.08 -13.26 -12.12
N LEU A 310 -5.21 -12.14 -12.86
CA LEU A 310 -4.43 -11.91 -14.08
C LEU A 310 -2.93 -11.94 -13.79
N PHE A 311 -2.46 -11.22 -12.76
CA PHE A 311 -1.03 -11.13 -12.48
C PHE A 311 -0.41 -12.44 -11.94
N GLU A 312 -1.22 -13.33 -11.38
CA GLU A 312 -0.81 -14.65 -10.88
C GLU A 312 -1.02 -15.76 -11.92
N ASP A 313 -1.64 -15.46 -13.07
CA ASP A 313 -1.90 -16.44 -14.11
C ASP A 313 -0.58 -16.93 -14.73
N PRO A 314 -0.27 -18.24 -14.70
CA PRO A 314 0.93 -18.79 -15.30
C PRO A 314 1.09 -18.48 -16.79
N GLU A 315 -0.02 -18.34 -17.54
CA GLU A 315 -0.01 -18.11 -18.99
C GLU A 315 0.38 -16.66 -19.32
N GLU A 316 0.12 -15.72 -18.40
CA GLU A 316 0.32 -14.28 -18.59
C GLU A 316 1.65 -13.77 -18.01
N GLN A 317 2.51 -14.68 -17.53
CA GLN A 317 3.74 -14.30 -16.81
C GLN A 317 4.78 -13.58 -17.69
N GLY A 318 4.69 -13.66 -19.02
CA GLY A 318 5.54 -12.89 -19.92
C GLY A 318 5.24 -11.40 -19.83
N GLU A 319 3.97 -11.07 -20.01
CA GLU A 319 3.39 -9.74 -20.04
C GLU A 319 3.44 -9.10 -18.66
N VAL A 320 3.20 -9.88 -17.60
CA VAL A 320 3.35 -9.44 -16.21
C VAL A 320 4.79 -9.03 -15.91
N LYS A 321 5.80 -9.80 -16.36
CA LYS A 321 7.22 -9.44 -16.17
C LYS A 321 7.55 -8.14 -16.89
N ASP A 322 7.04 -7.95 -18.10
CA ASP A 322 7.22 -6.72 -18.87
C ASP A 322 6.54 -5.51 -18.21
N LEU A 323 5.33 -5.71 -17.67
CA LEU A 323 4.63 -4.70 -16.88
C LEU A 323 5.46 -4.30 -15.64
N ILE A 324 5.94 -5.27 -14.86
CA ILE A 324 6.77 -5.01 -13.67
C ILE A 324 8.06 -4.29 -14.05
N ALA A 325 8.72 -4.71 -15.13
CA ALA A 325 9.92 -4.03 -15.63
C ALA A 325 9.63 -2.58 -16.06
N TRP A 326 8.49 -2.34 -16.71
CA TRP A 326 8.03 -0.99 -17.04
C TRP A 326 7.80 -0.15 -15.79
N TRP A 327 7.07 -0.66 -14.81
CA TRP A 327 6.81 0.05 -13.55
C TRP A 327 8.08 0.39 -12.78
N ASN A 328 9.04 -0.53 -12.72
CA ASN A 328 10.32 -0.30 -12.07
C ASN A 328 11.13 0.82 -12.73
N ARG A 329 11.02 1.01 -14.06
CA ARG A 329 11.63 2.18 -14.74
C ARG A 329 10.99 3.50 -14.30
N GLN A 330 9.69 3.50 -13.99
CA GLN A 330 8.95 4.72 -13.60
C GLN A 330 9.15 5.12 -12.14
N VAL A 331 9.25 4.13 -11.24
CA VAL A 331 9.22 4.34 -9.78
C VAL A 331 10.57 4.08 -9.11
N PHE A 332 11.35 3.12 -9.63
CA PHE A 332 12.62 2.67 -9.05
C PHE A 332 13.79 2.76 -10.06
N PRO A 333 14.02 3.93 -10.71
CA PRO A 333 14.99 4.03 -11.81
C PRO A 333 16.42 3.65 -11.39
N SER A 334 16.81 3.93 -10.14
CA SER A 334 18.11 3.57 -9.58
C SER A 334 18.36 2.07 -9.42
N PHE A 335 17.30 1.26 -9.32
CA PHE A 335 17.36 -0.20 -9.21
C PHE A 335 17.03 -0.89 -10.53
N SER A 336 16.50 -0.16 -11.51
CA SER A 336 16.26 -0.70 -12.84
C SER A 336 17.61 -0.95 -13.53
N ASN A 337 17.91 -2.22 -13.85
CA ASN A 337 19.14 -2.66 -14.53
C ASN A 337 19.26 -2.17 -15.99
N THR A 338 18.50 -1.14 -16.39
CA THR A 338 18.69 -0.53 -17.69
C THR A 338 20.07 0.13 -17.70
N LYS A 339 20.92 -0.31 -18.64
CA LYS A 339 22.23 0.32 -18.90
C LYS A 339 21.98 1.82 -18.98
N LYS A 340 22.43 2.59 -17.97
CA LYS A 340 22.42 4.05 -18.06
C LYS A 340 23.15 4.36 -19.36
N VAL A 341 22.41 4.82 -20.37
CA VAL A 341 22.99 5.17 -21.67
C VAL A 341 23.90 6.33 -21.36
N ILE A 342 25.21 6.06 -21.33
CA ILE A 342 26.22 7.06 -21.08
C ILE A 342 26.12 8.02 -22.27
N PRO A 343 25.79 9.31 -22.05
CA PRO A 343 25.71 10.27 -23.14
C PRO A 343 26.99 10.22 -23.96
N SER A 344 26.86 10.19 -25.30
CA SER A 344 27.99 10.04 -26.21
C SER A 344 29.10 11.08 -25.97
N ASN A 345 28.71 12.27 -25.48
CA ASN A 345 29.59 13.39 -25.15
C ASN A 345 30.14 13.40 -23.71
N SER A 346 29.81 12.42 -22.86
CA SER A 346 30.31 12.41 -21.48
C SER A 346 31.82 12.15 -21.40
N ILE A 347 32.46 12.60 -20.32
CA ILE A 347 33.89 12.28 -20.08
C ILE A 347 34.09 10.76 -19.99
N LEU A 348 33.12 10.03 -19.45
CA LEU A 348 33.20 8.57 -19.30
C LEU A 348 33.17 7.84 -20.65
N SER A 349 32.35 8.27 -21.61
CA SER A 349 32.36 7.70 -22.97
C SER A 349 33.68 8.01 -23.67
N ARG A 350 34.24 9.21 -23.49
CA ARG A 350 35.56 9.59 -24.05
C ARG A 350 36.70 8.76 -23.45
N ILE A 351 36.68 8.50 -22.14
CA ILE A 351 37.66 7.63 -21.47
C ILE A 351 37.55 6.18 -21.98
N LYS A 352 36.33 5.66 -22.12
CA LYS A 352 36.10 4.31 -22.67
C LYS A 352 36.56 4.19 -24.12
N ALA A 353 36.25 5.18 -24.96
CA ALA A 353 36.71 5.24 -26.35
C ALA A 353 38.24 5.30 -26.44
N ARG A 354 38.89 6.10 -25.59
CA ARG A 354 40.36 6.17 -25.53
C ARG A 354 40.97 4.82 -25.13
N ARG A 355 40.42 4.11 -24.13
CA ARG A 355 40.92 2.77 -23.75
C ARG A 355 40.74 1.76 -24.88
N ALA A 356 39.60 1.78 -25.57
CA ALA A 356 39.35 0.91 -26.70
C ALA A 356 40.34 1.17 -27.85
N ALA A 357 40.62 2.44 -28.16
CA ALA A 357 41.62 2.82 -29.16
C ALA A 357 43.04 2.37 -28.78
N ILE A 358 43.44 2.53 -27.52
CA ILE A 358 44.74 2.04 -27.03
C ILE A 358 44.84 0.51 -27.15
N LYS A 359 43.77 -0.21 -26.77
CA LYS A 359 43.74 -1.68 -26.85
C LYS A 359 43.78 -2.17 -28.31
N ALA A 360 43.07 -1.50 -29.21
CA ALA A 360 43.10 -1.81 -30.64
C ALA A 360 44.48 -1.52 -31.26
N ALA A 361 45.14 -0.43 -30.85
CA ALA A 361 46.49 -0.10 -31.30
C ALA A 361 47.53 -1.12 -30.79
N ALA A 362 47.40 -1.59 -29.54
CA ALA A 362 48.25 -2.63 -28.99
C ALA A 362 48.07 -3.99 -29.70
N ALA A 363 46.82 -4.36 -30.02
CA ALA A 363 46.53 -5.59 -30.77
C ALA A 363 47.01 -5.53 -32.23
N ALA A 364 47.09 -4.34 -32.82
CA ALA A 364 47.64 -4.15 -34.18
C ALA A 364 49.19 -4.14 -34.22
N LEU A 365 49.84 -4.12 -33.05
CA LEU A 365 51.30 -4.11 -32.89
C LEU A 365 51.88 -5.47 -32.47
N GLU A 366 51.05 -6.52 -32.33
CA GLU A 366 51.50 -7.91 -32.25
C GLU A 366 51.58 -8.49 -33.67
N PRO A 367 52.76 -8.51 -34.33
CA PRO A 367 52.90 -9.24 -35.58
C PRO A 367 52.78 -10.74 -35.32
N GLU A 368 52.09 -11.44 -36.23
CA GLU A 368 52.17 -12.90 -36.35
C GLU A 368 53.64 -13.32 -36.42
N SER A 369 54.15 -13.89 -35.33
CA SER A 369 55.38 -14.64 -35.33
C SER A 369 55.10 -16.02 -34.76
N GLU A 370 54.70 -16.94 -35.62
CA GLU A 370 55.02 -18.38 -35.54
C GLU A 370 54.55 -19.10 -36.83
N GLU A 371 55.31 -18.91 -37.91
CA GLU A 371 55.57 -19.97 -38.91
C GLU A 371 57.06 -20.34 -38.79
N ASN A 372 57.34 -21.41 -38.04
CA ASN A 372 58.28 -22.48 -38.37
C ASN A 372 58.34 -23.53 -37.26
#